data_AF-A0A1E1W1F1-F1
#
_entry.id   AF-A0A1E1W1F1-F1
#
_cell.length_a   1.000
_cell.length_b   1.000
_cell.length_c   1.000
_cell.angle_alpha   90.00
_cell.angle_beta   90.00
_cell.angle_gamma   90.00
#
_symmetry.space_group_name_H-M   'P 1'
#
loop_
_entity.id
_entity.type
_entity.pdbx_description
1 polymer ?
#
loop_
_entity_poly.entity_id
_entity_poly.type
_entity_poly.pdbx_seq_one_letter_code
_entity_poly.pdbx_strand_id
1 'polypeptide(L)'
;MNLETMWRRKYKYFVCALMLLCVYNFFGVGDYMYARSFQDFAYPLNIDLKPIIDEVLQGKKPSVQPINYYPYKFLTNSGKCNTLEKLDLFIVVKSAMNHFGHRQAIRKTYGQEDLIPGRIVKTLFFLGVDNPPKSKLQKMIDKEIEQYKDIVQINFHDNYYNNTIKTMMSFRWVFQHCSTADFYLFTDDDMYISVNNLLDYVHERNEIDGNEIPVDNDVEKRDRHMFAGYVFESSPQRFKTSKWRVSLDEYPWDRWPAYVTAGAYIVSNLSMKTMYIGSYFVKHFRFDDIYLGIVAKKVGIDPTHCPGMYFYKKKYSKEGYRKVIASHGYSDHEELIRVWTEQNIQPD
;
A
#
# COMPACT_ATOMS: atom_id res chain seq x y z
N MET A 1 63.65 11.69 -20.32
CA MET A 1 62.32 11.05 -20.27
C MET A 1 61.48 11.66 -21.38
N ASN A 2 60.99 10.86 -22.33
CA ASN A 2 60.45 11.35 -23.60
C ASN A 2 59.09 12.08 -23.42
N LEU A 3 58.86 13.20 -24.10
CA LEU A 3 57.62 14.00 -23.97
C LEU A 3 56.37 13.17 -24.30
N GLU A 4 56.48 12.24 -25.26
CA GLU A 4 55.39 11.32 -25.62
C GLU A 4 55.03 10.34 -24.50
N THR A 5 56.01 9.82 -23.75
CA THR A 5 55.73 8.89 -22.64
C THR A 5 55.10 9.62 -21.46
N MET A 6 55.47 10.88 -21.23
CA MET A 6 54.79 11.74 -20.25
C MET A 6 53.35 12.03 -20.65
N TRP A 7 53.09 12.37 -21.92
CA TRP A 7 51.75 12.66 -22.42
C TRP A 7 50.83 11.42 -22.37
N ARG A 8 51.32 10.25 -22.81
CA ARG A 8 50.59 8.97 -22.69
C ARG A 8 50.25 8.62 -21.25
N ARG A 9 51.16 8.87 -20.30
CA ARG A 9 50.92 8.64 -18.87
C ARG A 9 49.86 9.60 -18.31
N LYS A 10 49.92 10.89 -18.64
CA LYS A 10 48.89 11.87 -18.25
C LYS A 10 47.52 11.54 -18.84
N TYR A 11 47.47 11.15 -20.12
CA TYR A 11 46.23 10.71 -20.78
C TYR A 11 45.63 9.47 -20.09
N LYS A 12 46.45 8.45 -19.77
CA LYS A 12 46.00 7.28 -19.00
C LYS A 12 45.39 7.67 -17.65
N TYR A 13 46.04 8.55 -16.89
CA TYR A 13 45.49 9.02 -15.61
C TYR A 13 44.17 9.79 -15.79
N PHE A 14 44.07 10.63 -16.82
CA PHE A 14 42.84 11.34 -17.14
C PHE A 14 41.70 10.38 -17.46
N VAL A 15 41.95 9.37 -18.31
CA VAL A 15 40.96 8.34 -18.65
C VAL A 15 40.55 7.53 -17.40
N CYS A 16 41.50 7.13 -16.56
CA CYS A 16 41.20 6.47 -15.28
C CYS A 16 40.35 7.34 -14.35
N ALA A 17 40.68 8.63 -14.20
CA ALA A 17 39.91 9.55 -13.37
C ALA A 17 38.49 9.74 -13.91
N LEU A 18 38.34 9.86 -15.24
CA LEU A 18 37.03 9.94 -15.88
C LEU A 18 36.22 8.66 -15.67
N MET A 19 36.83 7.48 -15.80
CA MET A 19 36.16 6.21 -15.51
C MET A 19 35.71 6.11 -14.04
N LEU A 20 36.56 6.52 -13.09
CA LEU A 20 36.20 6.54 -11.67
C LEU A 20 35.04 7.51 -11.41
N LEU A 21 35.05 8.70 -12.03
CA LEU A 21 33.97 9.67 -11.94
C LEU A 21 32.67 9.13 -12.57
N CYS A 22 32.76 8.42 -13.68
CA CYS A 22 31.63 7.73 -14.28
C CYS A 22 31.06 6.65 -13.36
N VAL A 23 31.91 5.81 -12.76
CA VAL A 23 31.50 4.77 -11.79
C VAL A 23 30.84 5.41 -10.57
N TYR A 24 31.47 6.42 -9.97
CA TYR A 24 30.94 7.17 -8.83
C TYR A 24 29.54 7.74 -9.13
N ASN A 25 29.38 8.37 -10.30
CA ASN A 25 28.11 8.93 -10.73
C ASN A 25 27.08 7.86 -11.08
N PHE A 26 27.49 6.76 -11.72
CA PHE A 26 26.61 5.68 -12.18
C PHE A 26 26.01 4.93 -10.99
N PHE A 27 26.84 4.58 -10.02
CA PHE A 27 26.39 3.88 -8.81
C PHE A 27 25.77 4.83 -7.77
N GLY A 28 25.75 6.14 -8.03
CA GLY A 28 25.19 7.12 -7.10
C GLY A 28 25.93 7.15 -5.76
N VAL A 29 27.24 6.87 -5.78
CA VAL A 29 28.06 6.78 -4.55
C VAL A 29 27.97 8.08 -3.75
N GLY A 30 27.97 9.23 -4.42
CA GLY A 30 27.79 10.52 -3.77
C GLY A 30 26.48 10.62 -3.01
N ASP A 31 25.37 10.15 -3.58
CA ASP A 31 24.07 10.21 -2.90
C ASP A 31 24.07 9.36 -1.63
N TYR A 32 24.75 8.21 -1.62
CA TYR A 32 24.90 7.42 -0.39
C TYR A 32 25.79 8.10 0.64
N MET A 33 26.87 8.76 0.21
CA MET A 33 27.79 9.46 1.12
C MET A 33 27.21 10.73 1.73
N TYR A 34 26.37 11.46 0.97
CA TYR A 34 25.77 12.73 1.41
C TYR A 34 24.33 12.56 1.95
N ALA A 35 23.84 11.32 2.05
CA ALA A 35 22.58 11.05 2.72
C ALA A 35 22.64 11.44 4.20
N ARG A 36 21.55 12.00 4.71
CA ARG A 36 21.39 12.33 6.13
C ARG A 36 21.09 11.08 6.92
N SER A 37 21.57 11.02 8.16
CA SER A 37 21.21 9.95 9.10
C SER A 37 19.71 9.94 9.32
N PHE A 38 19.08 8.76 9.22
CA PHE A 38 17.67 8.56 9.55
C PHE A 38 17.36 8.82 11.03
N GLN A 39 18.35 8.90 11.92
CA GLN A 39 18.12 9.31 13.32
C GLN A 39 17.54 10.73 13.40
N ASP A 40 17.89 11.60 12.45
CA ASP A 40 17.39 12.96 12.33
C ASP A 40 16.20 13.04 11.34
N PHE A 41 15.35 12.01 11.33
CA PHE A 41 14.20 11.95 10.43
C PHE A 41 13.23 13.11 10.69
N ALA A 42 13.07 13.97 9.69
CA ALA A 42 12.26 15.19 9.78
C ALA A 42 11.52 15.43 8.45
N TYR A 43 10.52 14.59 8.18
CA TYR A 43 9.76 14.66 6.94
C TYR A 43 8.67 15.75 7.00
N PRO A 44 8.53 16.63 5.97
CA PRO A 44 7.57 17.72 6.03
C PRO A 44 6.11 17.23 6.10
N LEU A 45 5.24 17.82 6.93
CA LEU A 45 5.53 18.86 7.92
C LEU A 45 6.19 18.27 9.17
N ASN A 46 7.22 18.93 9.69
CA ASN A 46 7.90 18.48 10.91
C ASN A 46 7.21 18.98 12.19
N ILE A 47 5.98 18.50 12.40
CA ILE A 47 5.14 18.80 13.57
C ILE A 47 4.59 17.51 14.17
N ASP A 48 4.13 17.58 15.43
CA ASP A 48 3.34 16.51 16.06
C ASP A 48 1.93 16.50 15.44
N LEU A 49 1.57 15.38 14.82
CA LEU A 49 0.29 15.23 14.13
C LEU A 49 -0.82 14.74 15.06
N LYS A 50 -0.51 14.20 16.24
CA LYS A 50 -1.50 13.58 17.11
C LYS A 50 -2.62 14.56 17.52
N PRO A 51 -2.33 15.79 18.00
CA PRO A 51 -3.40 16.75 18.34
C PRO A 51 -4.27 17.13 17.14
N ILE A 52 -3.66 17.24 15.96
CA ILE A 52 -4.35 17.63 14.71
C ILE A 52 -5.28 16.50 14.25
N ILE A 53 -4.84 15.26 14.38
CA ILE A 53 -5.66 14.08 14.08
C ILE A 53 -6.84 14.00 15.05
N ASP A 54 -6.59 14.18 16.35
CA ASP A 54 -7.63 14.16 17.39
C ASP A 54 -8.70 15.26 17.14
N GLU A 55 -8.29 16.46 16.72
CA GLU A 55 -9.21 17.52 16.29
C GLU A 55 -10.13 17.05 15.16
N VAL A 56 -9.56 16.49 14.10
CA VAL A 56 -10.33 16.06 12.91
C VAL A 56 -11.25 14.88 13.23
N LEU A 57 -10.79 13.92 14.05
CA LEU A 57 -11.61 12.80 14.52
C LEU A 57 -12.81 13.28 15.35
N GLN A 58 -12.68 14.38 16.08
CA GLN A 58 -13.77 15.04 16.82
C GLN A 58 -14.64 15.94 15.92
N GLY A 59 -14.43 15.96 14.62
CA GLY A 59 -15.16 16.81 13.67
C GLY A 59 -14.77 18.29 13.72
N LYS A 60 -13.66 18.63 14.36
CA LYS A 60 -13.14 20.01 14.41
C LYS A 60 -12.28 20.29 13.18
N LYS A 61 -12.17 21.58 12.83
CA LYS A 61 -11.25 22.04 11.80
C LYS A 61 -9.81 21.93 12.33
N PRO A 62 -8.84 21.39 11.54
CA PRO A 62 -7.47 21.29 12.00
C PRO A 62 -6.85 22.67 12.22
N SER A 63 -6.07 22.78 13.29
CA SER A 63 -5.31 23.99 13.65
C SER A 63 -4.21 24.34 12.65
N VAL A 64 -3.72 23.35 11.90
CA VAL A 64 -2.71 23.51 10.84
C VAL A 64 -3.34 23.32 9.47
N GLN A 65 -2.86 24.05 8.46
CA GLN A 65 -3.31 23.89 7.08
C GLN A 65 -2.72 22.60 6.47
N PRO A 66 -3.55 21.77 5.81
CA PRO A 66 -3.07 20.64 5.01
C PRO A 66 -2.06 21.05 3.94
N ILE A 67 -1.04 20.22 3.71
CA ILE A 67 -0.04 20.41 2.65
C ILE A 67 -0.24 19.49 1.45
N ASN A 68 -1.07 18.44 1.59
CA ASN A 68 -1.49 17.62 0.46
C ASN A 68 -2.97 17.80 0.19
N TYR A 69 -3.30 17.78 -1.10
CA TYR A 69 -4.66 17.75 -1.58
C TYR A 69 -4.73 16.86 -2.82
N TYR A 70 -5.67 15.92 -2.84
CA TYR A 70 -5.93 15.02 -3.96
C TYR A 70 -7.23 15.47 -4.65
N PRO A 71 -7.18 16.39 -5.64
CA PRO A 71 -8.34 17.03 -6.28
C PRO A 71 -9.13 16.10 -7.22
N TYR A 72 -9.02 14.79 -7.05
CA TYR A 72 -9.62 13.81 -7.95
C TYR A 72 -11.05 13.50 -7.52
N LYS A 73 -11.93 13.30 -8.52
CA LYS A 73 -13.35 12.99 -8.32
C LYS A 73 -13.57 11.49 -8.49
N PHE A 74 -14.48 10.93 -7.70
CA PHE A 74 -15.05 9.61 -7.96
C PHE A 74 -16.07 9.76 -9.10
N LEU A 75 -15.83 9.02 -10.19
CA LEU A 75 -16.73 8.97 -11.36
C LEU A 75 -17.89 8.00 -11.12
N THR A 76 -17.65 6.98 -10.30
CA THR A 76 -18.67 6.03 -9.86
C THR A 76 -18.67 5.93 -8.34
N ASN A 77 -19.81 5.59 -7.79
CA ASN A 77 -19.94 5.15 -6.42
C ASN A 77 -20.68 3.81 -6.43
N SER A 78 -20.08 2.77 -5.84
CA SER A 78 -20.64 1.42 -5.87
C SER A 78 -21.95 1.30 -5.08
N GLY A 79 -22.12 2.12 -4.04
CA GLY A 79 -23.27 2.05 -3.12
C GLY A 79 -23.28 0.82 -2.20
N LYS A 80 -22.31 -0.11 -2.33
CA LYS A 80 -22.21 -1.32 -1.50
C LYS A 80 -22.00 -1.08 0.00
N CYS A 81 -21.58 0.13 0.41
CA CYS A 81 -21.46 0.52 1.83
C CYS A 81 -22.59 1.43 2.33
N ASN A 82 -23.73 1.47 1.64
CA ASN A 82 -24.86 2.29 2.09
C ASN A 82 -25.64 1.65 3.25
N THR A 83 -25.34 0.40 3.63
CA THR A 83 -25.97 -0.26 4.78
C THR A 83 -25.31 0.19 6.08
N LEU A 84 -26.11 0.31 7.15
CA LEU A 84 -25.62 0.62 8.51
C LEU A 84 -24.99 -0.60 9.21
N GLU A 85 -24.69 -1.66 8.46
CA GLU A 85 -24.11 -2.87 9.01
C GLU A 85 -22.64 -2.66 9.34
N LYS A 86 -22.23 -3.14 10.51
CA LYS A 86 -20.83 -3.21 10.89
C LYS A 86 -20.17 -4.34 10.08
N LEU A 87 -19.05 -4.05 9.42
CA LEU A 87 -18.34 -5.02 8.58
C LEU A 87 -17.17 -5.64 9.37
N ASP A 88 -16.94 -6.94 9.23
CA ASP A 88 -15.74 -7.57 9.80
C ASP A 88 -14.50 -7.21 8.96
N LEU A 89 -14.65 -7.20 7.64
CA LEU A 89 -13.56 -6.92 6.70
C LEU A 89 -14.05 -6.16 5.47
N PHE A 90 -13.28 -5.16 5.07
CA PHE A 90 -13.43 -4.51 3.78
C PHE A 90 -12.17 -4.70 2.92
N ILE A 91 -12.33 -5.32 1.76
CA ILE A 91 -11.25 -5.58 0.81
C ILE A 91 -11.23 -4.49 -0.27
N VAL A 92 -10.19 -3.67 -0.23
CA VAL A 92 -9.88 -2.61 -1.19
C VAL A 92 -8.87 -3.15 -2.20
N VAL A 93 -9.33 -3.45 -3.42
CA VAL A 93 -8.46 -3.96 -4.49
C VAL A 93 -8.06 -2.84 -5.44
N LYS A 94 -6.78 -2.50 -5.50
CA LYS A 94 -6.22 -1.62 -6.55
C LYS A 94 -6.08 -2.43 -7.84
N SER A 95 -6.79 -2.03 -8.89
CA SER A 95 -6.78 -2.71 -10.20
C SER A 95 -6.52 -1.71 -11.34
N ALA A 96 -6.40 -2.19 -12.57
CA ALA A 96 -6.24 -1.36 -13.77
C ALA A 96 -7.37 -1.60 -14.78
N MET A 97 -7.69 -0.63 -15.64
CA MET A 97 -8.86 -0.72 -16.54
C MET A 97 -8.86 -1.98 -17.41
N ASN A 98 -7.70 -2.41 -17.91
CA ASN A 98 -7.55 -3.59 -18.75
C ASN A 98 -7.51 -4.93 -17.97
N HIS A 99 -7.53 -4.92 -16.64
CA HIS A 99 -7.43 -6.14 -15.79
C HIS A 99 -8.79 -6.82 -15.51
N PHE A 100 -9.63 -6.98 -16.53
CA PHE A 100 -10.94 -7.65 -16.39
C PHE A 100 -10.81 -9.08 -15.85
N GLY A 101 -9.83 -9.85 -16.36
CA GLY A 101 -9.59 -11.23 -15.93
C GLY A 101 -9.21 -11.33 -14.45
N HIS A 102 -8.37 -10.41 -13.95
CA HIS A 102 -8.01 -10.35 -12.53
C HIS A 102 -9.22 -10.06 -11.66
N ARG A 103 -9.99 -9.03 -11.98
CA ARG A 103 -11.21 -8.70 -11.21
C ARG A 103 -12.19 -9.87 -11.22
N GLN A 104 -12.37 -10.54 -12.36
CA GLN A 104 -13.23 -11.72 -12.45
C GLN A 104 -12.71 -12.90 -11.61
N ALA A 105 -11.40 -13.16 -11.61
CA ALA A 105 -10.80 -14.20 -10.79
C ALA A 105 -10.98 -13.90 -9.30
N ILE A 106 -10.79 -12.65 -8.88
CA ILE A 106 -11.01 -12.21 -7.49
C ILE A 106 -12.47 -12.43 -7.08
N ARG A 107 -13.45 -12.04 -7.91
CA ARG A 107 -14.88 -12.30 -7.68
C ARG A 107 -15.21 -13.79 -7.54
N LYS A 108 -14.46 -14.67 -8.19
CA LYS A 108 -14.63 -16.14 -8.12
C LYS A 108 -13.86 -16.79 -6.96
N THR A 109 -13.04 -16.03 -6.24
CA THR A 109 -12.14 -16.54 -5.20
C THR A 109 -12.33 -15.74 -3.91
N TYR A 110 -11.30 -15.08 -3.42
CA TYR A 110 -11.30 -14.41 -2.11
C TYR A 110 -12.18 -13.15 -2.05
N GLY A 111 -12.64 -12.63 -3.18
CA GLY A 111 -13.50 -11.45 -3.26
C GLY A 111 -14.99 -11.71 -3.04
N GLN A 112 -15.38 -12.97 -2.83
CA GLN A 112 -16.77 -13.37 -2.55
C GLN A 112 -17.23 -12.82 -1.18
N GLU A 113 -18.37 -12.13 -1.16
CA GLU A 113 -18.89 -11.46 0.04
C GLU A 113 -19.53 -12.42 1.05
N ASP A 114 -20.00 -13.58 0.58
CA ASP A 114 -20.62 -14.67 1.36
C ASP A 114 -19.64 -15.81 1.66
N LEU A 115 -18.35 -15.59 1.44
CA LEU A 115 -17.31 -16.62 1.57
C LEU A 115 -17.22 -17.21 2.98
N ILE A 116 -17.38 -16.37 4.01
CA ILE A 116 -17.22 -16.75 5.42
C ILE A 116 -18.57 -16.67 6.13
N PRO A 117 -19.19 -17.81 6.50
CA PRO A 117 -20.46 -17.81 7.21
C PRO A 117 -20.41 -16.99 8.50
N GLY A 118 -21.39 -16.10 8.68
CA GLY A 118 -21.52 -15.27 9.88
C GLY A 118 -20.59 -14.05 9.95
N ARG A 119 -19.79 -13.79 8.90
CA ARG A 119 -18.95 -12.59 8.78
C ARG A 119 -19.41 -11.75 7.62
N ILE A 120 -19.43 -10.43 7.79
CA ILE A 120 -19.81 -9.49 6.74
C ILE A 120 -18.55 -8.95 6.08
N VAL A 121 -18.27 -9.44 4.86
CA VAL A 121 -17.12 -9.02 4.06
C VAL A 121 -17.61 -8.28 2.82
N LYS A 122 -16.96 -7.16 2.49
CA LYS A 122 -17.21 -6.41 1.25
C LYS A 122 -15.93 -6.26 0.44
N THR A 123 -16.06 -6.31 -0.90
CA THR A 123 -14.94 -6.16 -1.83
C THR A 123 -15.26 -5.09 -2.87
N LEU A 124 -14.34 -4.14 -3.06
CA LEU A 124 -14.40 -3.15 -4.15
C LEU A 124 -13.09 -3.03 -4.91
N PHE A 125 -13.21 -2.75 -6.20
CA PHE A 125 -12.11 -2.49 -7.12
C PHE A 125 -11.95 -0.98 -7.37
N PHE A 126 -10.73 -0.47 -7.22
CA PHE A 126 -10.38 0.92 -7.43
C PHE A 126 -9.56 1.08 -8.70
N LEU A 127 -10.08 1.88 -9.64
CA LEU A 127 -9.52 2.08 -10.97
C LEU A 127 -9.26 3.58 -11.21
N GLY A 128 -8.21 3.91 -11.96
CA GLY A 128 -8.11 5.22 -12.60
C GLY A 128 -8.83 5.28 -13.94
N VAL A 129 -8.44 6.27 -14.75
CA VAL A 129 -8.85 6.41 -16.14
C VAL A 129 -7.63 6.41 -17.06
N ASP A 130 -7.82 5.89 -18.26
CA ASP A 130 -6.86 6.02 -19.36
C ASP A 130 -7.31 7.14 -20.32
N ASN A 131 -6.35 7.81 -20.94
CA ASN A 131 -6.65 8.75 -22.02
C ASN A 131 -6.79 7.99 -23.36
N PRO A 132 -7.79 8.29 -24.22
CA PRO A 132 -8.84 9.31 -24.08
C PRO A 132 -10.17 8.78 -23.44
N PRO A 133 -11.00 9.65 -22.85
CA PRO A 133 -12.21 9.32 -22.05
C PRO A 133 -13.38 8.65 -22.79
N LYS A 134 -13.25 8.38 -24.10
CA LYS A 134 -14.26 7.65 -24.91
C LYS A 134 -13.68 6.42 -25.60
N SER A 135 -12.62 5.86 -25.03
CA SER A 135 -11.97 4.67 -25.56
C SER A 135 -12.94 3.47 -25.57
N LYS A 136 -12.67 2.49 -26.44
CA LYS A 136 -13.37 1.20 -26.41
C LYS A 136 -13.26 0.53 -25.03
N LEU A 137 -12.13 0.73 -24.36
CA LEU A 137 -11.86 0.22 -23.02
C LEU A 137 -12.80 0.83 -21.97
N GLN A 138 -13.01 2.16 -22.00
CA GLN A 138 -13.96 2.81 -21.07
C GLN A 138 -15.38 2.24 -21.23
N LYS A 139 -15.85 2.04 -22.46
CA LYS A 139 -17.16 1.42 -22.70
C LYS A 139 -17.28 -0.01 -22.15
N MET A 140 -16.18 -0.76 -22.10
CA MET A 140 -16.16 -2.09 -21.48
C MET A 140 -16.19 -2.00 -19.96
N ILE A 141 -15.47 -1.02 -19.38
CA ILE A 141 -15.53 -0.71 -17.95
C ILE A 141 -16.92 -0.26 -17.52
N ASP A 142 -17.59 0.60 -18.29
CA ASP A 142 -18.95 1.07 -17.99
C ASP A 142 -19.94 -0.11 -17.87
N LYS A 143 -19.83 -1.10 -18.77
CA LYS A 143 -20.63 -2.34 -18.71
C LYS A 143 -20.30 -3.18 -17.48
N GLU A 144 -19.02 -3.28 -17.12
CA GLU A 144 -18.60 -4.02 -15.93
C GLU A 144 -19.11 -3.35 -14.63
N ILE A 145 -19.04 -2.02 -14.56
CA ILE A 145 -19.60 -1.22 -13.46
C ILE A 145 -21.09 -1.49 -13.31
N GLU A 146 -21.85 -1.45 -14.42
CA GLU A 146 -23.29 -1.68 -14.41
C GLU A 146 -23.64 -3.11 -13.96
N GLN A 147 -22.86 -4.10 -14.42
CA GLN A 147 -23.09 -5.51 -14.15
C GLN A 147 -22.78 -5.88 -12.69
N TYR A 148 -21.62 -5.51 -12.16
CA TYR A 148 -21.12 -6.00 -10.87
C TYR A 148 -21.26 -5.00 -9.72
N LYS A 149 -21.41 -3.70 -10.03
CA LYS A 149 -21.58 -2.62 -9.05
C LYS A 149 -20.51 -2.62 -7.95
N ASP A 150 -19.29 -3.01 -8.29
CA ASP A 150 -18.18 -3.19 -7.35
C ASP A 150 -16.92 -2.40 -7.75
N ILE A 151 -17.07 -1.45 -8.67
CA ILE A 151 -15.97 -0.61 -9.16
C ILE A 151 -16.17 0.84 -8.71
N VAL A 152 -15.14 1.39 -8.08
CA VAL A 152 -14.96 2.81 -7.82
C VAL A 152 -13.92 3.34 -8.80
N GLN A 153 -14.38 4.08 -9.81
CA GLN A 153 -13.51 4.71 -10.79
C GLN A 153 -13.17 6.13 -10.36
N ILE A 154 -11.89 6.49 -10.40
CA ILE A 154 -11.36 7.79 -9.98
C ILE A 154 -10.82 8.52 -11.20
N ASN A 155 -11.11 9.82 -11.33
CA ASN A 155 -10.70 10.63 -12.47
C ASN A 155 -9.22 11.06 -12.41
N PHE A 156 -8.29 10.10 -12.42
CA PHE A 156 -6.85 10.36 -12.51
C PHE A 156 -6.20 9.40 -13.53
N HIS A 157 -5.10 9.82 -14.14
CA HIS A 157 -4.37 8.96 -15.08
C HIS A 157 -3.67 7.83 -14.34
N ASP A 158 -4.07 6.59 -14.64
CA ASP A 158 -3.56 5.40 -13.95
C ASP A 158 -2.18 5.02 -14.50
N ASN A 159 -1.13 5.31 -13.73
CA ASN A 159 0.22 4.86 -14.03
C ASN A 159 0.97 4.53 -12.73
N TYR A 160 2.09 3.82 -12.86
CA TYR A 160 2.85 3.31 -11.73
C TYR A 160 3.22 4.38 -10.69
N TYR A 161 3.69 5.57 -11.12
CA TYR A 161 4.09 6.64 -10.20
C TYR A 161 2.90 7.40 -9.60
N ASN A 162 1.70 7.21 -10.13
CA ASN A 162 0.44 7.71 -9.58
C ASN A 162 -0.23 6.70 -8.64
N ASN A 163 0.41 5.56 -8.31
CA ASN A 163 -0.16 4.59 -7.38
C ASN A 163 -0.46 5.21 -6.02
N THR A 164 0.36 6.15 -5.53
CA THR A 164 0.08 6.85 -4.27
C THR A 164 -1.22 7.65 -4.34
N ILE A 165 -1.55 8.21 -5.51
CA ILE A 165 -2.84 8.89 -5.72
C ILE A 165 -3.98 7.87 -5.61
N LYS A 166 -3.88 6.72 -6.30
CA LYS A 166 -4.88 5.64 -6.21
C LYS A 166 -5.06 5.17 -4.76
N THR A 167 -3.97 4.93 -4.05
CA THR A 167 -3.97 4.52 -2.64
C THR A 167 -4.68 5.54 -1.78
N MET A 168 -4.30 6.83 -1.84
CA MET A 168 -4.93 7.84 -0.99
C MET A 168 -6.39 8.14 -1.36
N MET A 169 -6.75 8.02 -2.64
CA MET A 169 -8.14 8.11 -3.06
C MET A 169 -8.96 6.90 -2.60
N SER A 170 -8.35 5.72 -2.45
CA SER A 170 -9.00 4.54 -1.87
C SER A 170 -9.23 4.71 -0.37
N PHE A 171 -8.23 5.19 0.38
CA PHE A 171 -8.40 5.60 1.79
C PHE A 171 -9.52 6.63 1.95
N ARG A 172 -9.56 7.66 1.08
CA ARG A 172 -10.61 8.68 1.09
C ARG A 172 -12.00 8.07 0.90
N TRP A 173 -12.16 7.19 -0.09
CA TRP A 173 -13.46 6.59 -0.37
C TRP A 173 -13.95 5.79 0.84
N VAL A 174 -13.07 4.95 1.39
CA VAL A 174 -13.37 4.15 2.59
C VAL A 174 -13.71 5.05 3.78
N PHE A 175 -12.94 6.09 4.03
CA PHE A 175 -13.19 7.02 5.13
C PHE A 175 -14.55 7.73 4.99
N GLN A 176 -14.92 8.13 3.76
CA GLN A 176 -16.14 8.90 3.49
C GLN A 176 -17.41 8.04 3.36
N HIS A 177 -17.27 6.79 2.93
CA HIS A 177 -18.41 5.95 2.55
C HIS A 177 -18.49 4.62 3.30
N CYS A 178 -17.43 4.18 3.98
CA CYS A 178 -17.38 2.85 4.57
C CYS A 178 -16.49 2.79 5.81
N SER A 179 -16.67 3.71 6.76
CA SER A 179 -15.82 3.86 7.94
C SER A 179 -16.23 2.98 9.14
N THR A 180 -17.02 1.93 8.90
CA THR A 180 -17.61 1.03 9.92
C THR A 180 -16.99 -0.37 9.95
N ALA A 181 -16.03 -0.69 9.08
CA ALA A 181 -15.39 -2.00 9.09
C ALA A 181 -14.37 -2.10 10.24
N ASP A 182 -14.31 -3.24 10.92
CA ASP A 182 -13.29 -3.51 11.94
C ASP A 182 -11.89 -3.45 11.31
N PHE A 183 -11.74 -4.06 10.14
CA PHE A 183 -10.49 -4.11 9.39
C PHE A 183 -10.67 -3.80 7.90
N TYR A 184 -9.60 -3.26 7.34
CA TYR A 184 -9.47 -3.02 5.91
C TYR A 184 -8.26 -3.75 5.38
N LEU A 185 -8.45 -4.56 4.34
CA LEU A 185 -7.37 -5.15 3.56
C LEU A 185 -7.23 -4.33 2.28
N PHE A 186 -6.10 -3.66 2.13
CA PHE A 186 -5.71 -3.08 0.86
C PHE A 186 -4.83 -4.10 0.14
N THR A 187 -5.10 -4.33 -1.15
CA THR A 187 -4.39 -5.32 -1.96
C THR A 187 -4.26 -4.87 -3.41
N ASP A 188 -3.23 -5.32 -4.11
CA ASP A 188 -3.16 -5.30 -5.57
C ASP A 188 -3.97 -6.49 -6.16
N ASP A 189 -4.26 -6.46 -7.46
CA ASP A 189 -5.11 -7.44 -8.14
C ASP A 189 -4.38 -8.70 -8.65
N ASP A 190 -3.10 -8.85 -8.32
CA ASP A 190 -2.25 -10.00 -8.60
C ASP A 190 -1.81 -10.75 -7.32
N MET A 191 -2.68 -10.71 -6.29
CA MET A 191 -2.47 -11.37 -5.00
C MET A 191 -3.35 -12.61 -4.85
N TYR A 192 -2.78 -13.67 -4.29
CA TYR A 192 -3.55 -14.70 -3.57
C TYR A 192 -3.86 -14.20 -2.17
N ILE A 193 -5.09 -14.42 -1.69
CA ILE A 193 -5.52 -14.08 -0.33
C ILE A 193 -6.35 -15.21 0.27
N SER A 194 -6.09 -15.55 1.53
CA SER A 194 -6.94 -16.37 2.38
C SER A 194 -7.67 -15.49 3.40
N VAL A 195 -8.97 -15.26 3.17
CA VAL A 195 -9.79 -14.42 4.06
C VAL A 195 -9.93 -15.04 5.44
N ASN A 196 -10.05 -16.37 5.52
CA ASN A 196 -10.08 -17.10 6.80
C ASN A 196 -8.82 -16.84 7.63
N ASN A 197 -7.65 -17.13 7.07
CA ASN A 197 -6.38 -16.94 7.78
C ASN A 197 -6.14 -15.47 8.15
N LEU A 198 -6.64 -14.53 7.34
CA LEU A 198 -6.58 -13.11 7.66
C LEU A 198 -7.42 -12.78 8.90
N LEU A 199 -8.68 -13.22 8.92
CA LEU A 199 -9.59 -12.98 10.03
C LEU A 199 -9.09 -13.63 11.32
N ASP A 200 -8.57 -14.85 11.24
CA ASP A 200 -7.94 -15.53 12.39
C ASP A 200 -6.77 -14.70 12.94
N TYR A 201 -5.86 -14.24 12.06
CA TYR A 201 -4.70 -13.42 12.46
C TYR A 201 -5.10 -12.13 13.18
N VAL A 202 -6.09 -11.38 12.64
CA VAL A 202 -6.47 -10.08 13.23
C VAL A 202 -7.24 -10.24 14.54
N HIS A 203 -8.01 -11.32 14.70
CA HIS A 203 -8.72 -11.62 15.94
C HIS A 203 -7.77 -12.12 17.03
N GLU A 204 -6.85 -13.03 16.73
CA GLU A 204 -5.81 -13.47 17.67
C GLU A 204 -4.98 -12.29 18.19
N ARG A 205 -4.59 -11.38 17.30
CA ARG A 205 -3.82 -10.18 17.68
C ARG A 205 -4.61 -9.24 18.59
N ASN A 206 -5.88 -9.01 18.29
CA ASN A 206 -6.74 -8.20 19.14
C ASN A 206 -6.96 -8.82 20.52
N GLU A 207 -6.94 -10.14 20.65
CA GLU A 207 -7.03 -10.81 21.95
C GLU A 207 -5.73 -10.70 22.75
N ILE A 208 -4.58 -11.00 22.14
CA ILE A 208 -3.26 -10.97 22.80
C ILE A 208 -2.99 -9.59 23.39
N ASP A 209 -3.07 -8.55 22.56
CA ASP A 209 -2.78 -7.20 23.01
C ASP A 209 -3.78 -6.79 24.11
N GLY A 210 -5.00 -7.36 24.12
CA GLY A 210 -6.07 -7.05 25.10
C GLY A 210 -5.76 -7.53 26.52
N ASN A 211 -4.90 -8.54 26.64
CA ASN A 211 -4.50 -9.14 27.91
C ASN A 211 -3.28 -8.46 28.57
N GLU A 212 -2.55 -7.61 27.83
CA GLU A 212 -1.34 -6.93 28.34
C GLU A 212 -1.63 -5.60 29.06
N ILE A 213 -2.85 -5.05 28.95
CA ILE A 213 -3.23 -3.77 29.57
C ILE A 213 -4.33 -4.01 30.62
N PRO A 214 -4.14 -3.66 31.91
CA PRO A 214 -5.20 -3.74 32.89
C PRO A 214 -6.34 -2.79 32.49
N VAL A 215 -7.48 -3.36 32.13
CA VAL A 215 -8.67 -2.61 31.68
C VAL A 215 -9.35 -2.02 32.91
N ASP A 216 -9.10 -0.74 33.19
CA ASP A 216 -9.88 0.02 34.15
C ASP A 216 -11.18 0.50 33.46
N ASN A 217 -12.28 -0.18 33.78
CA ASN A 217 -13.70 0.17 33.62
C ASN A 217 -14.23 0.61 32.21
N ASP A 218 -15.06 -0.28 31.65
CA ASP A 218 -16.38 -0.01 31.02
C ASP A 218 -16.58 1.03 29.90
N VAL A 219 -15.54 1.48 29.19
CA VAL A 219 -15.72 2.26 27.95
C VAL A 219 -14.90 1.68 26.80
N GLU A 220 -15.57 0.80 26.06
CA GLU A 220 -15.25 0.28 24.72
C GLU A 220 -13.94 -0.53 24.61
N LYS A 221 -14.03 -1.74 24.05
CA LYS A 221 -12.90 -2.41 23.39
C LYS A 221 -12.38 -1.46 22.30
N ARG A 222 -11.49 -0.53 22.65
CA ARG A 222 -10.97 0.49 21.75
C ARG A 222 -10.30 -0.20 20.56
N ASP A 223 -10.73 0.15 19.35
CA ASP A 223 -9.99 -0.14 18.12
C ASP A 223 -8.54 0.32 18.30
N ARG A 224 -7.61 -0.64 18.41
CA ARG A 224 -6.18 -0.32 18.49
C ARG A 224 -5.60 -0.10 17.13
N HIS A 225 -4.53 0.69 17.08
CA HIS A 225 -3.76 0.84 15.86
C HIS A 225 -3.17 -0.50 15.42
N MET A 226 -3.60 -0.95 14.25
CA MET A 226 -2.95 -2.03 13.52
C MET A 226 -2.61 -1.56 12.11
N PHE A 227 -1.37 -1.79 11.68
CA PHE A 227 -0.91 -1.68 10.30
C PHE A 227 0.03 -2.86 10.05
N ALA A 228 -0.45 -3.91 9.39
CA ALA A 228 0.24 -5.20 9.31
C ALA A 228 0.45 -5.66 7.86
N GLY A 229 1.57 -6.34 7.63
CA GLY A 229 1.86 -7.03 6.37
C GLY A 229 3.32 -7.46 6.28
N TYR A 230 3.87 -7.62 5.08
CA TYR A 230 5.30 -7.94 4.95
C TYR A 230 6.14 -6.67 5.15
N VAL A 231 6.68 -6.49 6.35
CA VAL A 231 7.50 -5.32 6.71
C VAL A 231 8.91 -5.41 6.14
N PHE A 232 9.37 -4.32 5.53
CA PHE A 232 10.76 -4.10 5.12
C PHE A 232 11.41 -2.99 5.94
N GLU A 233 12.71 -3.17 6.18
CA GLU A 233 13.61 -2.13 6.63
C GLU A 233 14.74 -2.01 5.59
N SER A 234 14.71 -0.96 4.79
CA SER A 234 15.62 -0.82 3.65
C SER A 234 16.05 0.63 3.44
N SER A 235 17.02 0.82 2.55
CA SER A 235 17.53 2.13 2.14
C SER A 235 17.03 2.52 0.75
N PRO A 236 16.87 3.82 0.47
CA PRO A 236 16.55 4.29 -0.87
C PRO A 236 17.59 3.84 -1.89
N GLN A 237 17.14 3.33 -3.05
CA GLN A 237 18.08 3.00 -4.13
C GLN A 237 18.61 4.28 -4.77
N ARG A 238 19.95 4.43 -4.83
CA ARG A 238 20.60 5.59 -5.46
C ARG A 238 21.29 5.28 -6.81
N PHE A 239 21.18 4.06 -7.32
CA PHE A 239 21.78 3.67 -8.60
C PHE A 239 21.04 4.30 -9.79
N LYS A 240 21.75 4.97 -10.71
CA LYS A 240 21.13 5.78 -11.80
C LYS A 240 20.20 5.02 -12.74
N THR A 241 20.46 3.75 -12.96
CA THR A 241 19.67 2.89 -13.87
C THR A 241 18.50 2.20 -13.20
N SER A 242 18.38 2.28 -11.87
CA SER A 242 17.25 1.69 -11.17
C SER A 242 15.98 2.48 -11.46
N LYS A 243 14.91 1.78 -11.85
CA LYS A 243 13.56 2.37 -11.92
C LYS A 243 13.07 2.90 -10.56
N TRP A 244 13.66 2.41 -9.48
CA TRP A 244 13.38 2.82 -8.10
C TRP A 244 14.38 3.84 -7.56
N ARG A 245 15.19 4.46 -8.43
CA ARG A 245 16.14 5.49 -8.00
C ARG A 245 15.44 6.65 -7.32
N VAL A 246 15.97 7.08 -6.19
CA VAL A 246 15.55 8.28 -5.45
C VAL A 246 16.73 9.23 -5.31
N SER A 247 16.56 10.53 -5.61
CA SER A 247 17.60 11.55 -5.40
C SER A 247 17.58 12.08 -3.97
N LEU A 248 18.66 12.74 -3.54
CA LEU A 248 18.69 13.41 -2.24
C LEU A 248 17.69 14.57 -2.13
N ASP A 249 17.39 15.25 -3.25
CA ASP A 249 16.37 16.29 -3.30
C ASP A 249 14.95 15.74 -3.06
N GLU A 250 14.69 14.52 -3.54
CA GLU A 250 13.41 13.84 -3.37
C GLU A 250 13.29 13.26 -1.94
N TYR A 251 14.35 12.61 -1.46
CA TYR A 251 14.43 12.06 -0.11
C TYR A 251 15.88 12.07 0.39
N PRO A 252 16.24 12.93 1.37
CA PRO A 252 17.62 13.11 1.79
C PRO A 252 18.15 12.07 2.78
N TRP A 253 17.30 11.24 3.41
CA TRP A 253 17.76 10.29 4.44
C TRP A 253 18.32 8.99 3.87
N ASP A 254 19.17 8.32 4.65
CA ASP A 254 19.86 7.08 4.30
C ASP A 254 19.00 5.81 4.46
N ARG A 255 17.89 5.90 5.19
CA ARG A 255 16.91 4.82 5.36
C ARG A 255 15.48 5.29 5.17
N TRP A 256 14.60 4.37 4.79
CA TRP A 256 13.16 4.56 4.89
C TRP A 256 12.70 4.34 6.34
N PRO A 257 11.57 4.94 6.77
CA PRO A 257 10.79 4.35 7.85
C PRO A 257 10.42 2.92 7.50
N ALA A 258 10.24 2.06 8.50
CA ALA A 258 9.70 0.72 8.25
C ALA A 258 8.37 0.84 7.47
N TYR A 259 8.18 -0.04 6.49
CA TYR A 259 7.04 0.02 5.59
C TYR A 259 6.57 -1.38 5.20
N VAL A 260 5.30 -1.50 4.83
CA VAL A 260 4.72 -2.75 4.31
C VAL A 260 4.80 -2.73 2.78
N THR A 261 5.37 -3.79 2.19
CA THR A 261 5.61 -3.87 0.74
C THR A 261 4.55 -4.69 -0.01
N ALA A 262 4.64 -4.68 -1.34
CA ALA A 262 4.02 -5.65 -2.26
C ALA A 262 2.49 -5.74 -2.18
N GLY A 263 1.86 -4.56 -2.14
CA GLY A 263 0.45 -4.42 -2.47
C GLY A 263 -0.54 -4.80 -1.38
N ALA A 264 -0.23 -5.77 -0.52
CA ALA A 264 -1.14 -6.28 0.51
C ALA A 264 -0.78 -5.81 1.93
N TYR A 265 -1.72 -5.13 2.59
CA TYR A 265 -1.60 -4.73 3.99
C TYR A 265 -2.97 -4.61 4.67
N ILE A 266 -2.97 -4.84 5.98
CA ILE A 266 -4.17 -4.80 6.82
C ILE A 266 -4.07 -3.59 7.73
N VAL A 267 -5.16 -2.82 7.83
CA VAL A 267 -5.29 -1.74 8.81
C VAL A 267 -6.57 -1.89 9.62
N SER A 268 -6.47 -1.63 10.92
CA SER A 268 -7.65 -1.42 11.78
C SER A 268 -8.46 -0.20 11.34
N ASN A 269 -9.70 -0.09 11.82
CA ASN A 269 -10.51 1.11 11.64
C ASN A 269 -9.82 2.40 12.10
N LEU A 270 -9.26 2.39 13.32
CA LEU A 270 -8.58 3.55 13.88
C LEU A 270 -7.34 3.91 13.06
N SER A 271 -6.52 2.93 12.66
CA SER A 271 -5.37 3.18 11.78
C SER A 271 -5.78 3.74 10.42
N MET A 272 -6.83 3.21 9.80
CA MET A 272 -7.33 3.71 8.52
C MET A 272 -7.67 5.20 8.63
N LYS A 273 -8.44 5.60 9.64
CA LYS A 273 -8.83 7.00 9.87
C LYS A 273 -7.61 7.87 10.18
N THR A 274 -6.74 7.42 11.08
CA THR A 274 -5.54 8.14 11.54
C THR A 274 -4.55 8.37 10.40
N MET A 275 -4.24 7.33 9.62
CA MET A 275 -3.33 7.43 8.48
C MET A 275 -3.92 8.29 7.37
N TYR A 276 -5.22 8.16 7.07
CA TYR A 276 -5.87 9.01 6.07
C TYR A 276 -5.83 10.49 6.47
N ILE A 277 -6.19 10.84 7.70
CA ILE A 277 -6.14 12.22 8.20
C ILE A 277 -4.69 12.72 8.23
N GLY A 278 -3.77 11.93 8.77
CA GLY A 278 -2.34 12.29 8.85
C GLY A 278 -1.71 12.54 7.49
N SER A 279 -2.14 11.82 6.44
CA SER A 279 -1.65 11.99 5.08
C SER A 279 -1.84 13.41 4.52
N TYR A 280 -2.78 14.19 5.02
CA TYR A 280 -2.97 15.59 4.63
C TYR A 280 -1.79 16.49 5.04
N PHE A 281 -0.98 16.06 6.01
CA PHE A 281 0.09 16.82 6.64
C PHE A 281 1.49 16.25 6.38
N VAL A 282 1.61 15.25 5.50
CA VAL A 282 2.86 14.52 5.22
C VAL A 282 3.18 14.61 3.73
N LYS A 283 4.15 15.40 3.30
CA LYS A 283 4.46 15.69 1.88
C LYS A 283 4.34 14.44 0.98
N HIS A 284 3.60 14.56 -0.11
CA HIS A 284 3.41 13.47 -1.04
C HIS A 284 4.73 12.81 -1.50
N PHE A 285 4.74 11.47 -1.57
CA PHE A 285 5.81 10.68 -2.13
C PHE A 285 5.27 9.69 -3.16
N ARG A 286 6.00 9.41 -4.25
CA ARG A 286 5.44 8.68 -5.41
C ARG A 286 5.25 7.18 -5.21
N PHE A 287 6.08 6.53 -4.37
CA PHE A 287 5.94 5.11 -4.03
C PHE A 287 4.96 4.96 -2.87
N ASP A 288 3.87 4.24 -3.09
CA ASP A 288 2.74 4.19 -2.17
C ASP A 288 3.05 3.42 -0.89
N ASP A 289 3.81 2.33 -0.99
CA ASP A 289 4.33 1.57 0.14
C ASP A 289 5.25 2.44 1.04
N ILE A 290 6.20 3.15 0.42
CA ILE A 290 7.09 4.09 1.13
C ILE A 290 6.28 5.25 1.72
N TYR A 291 5.34 5.80 0.97
CA TYR A 291 4.50 6.90 1.43
C TYR A 291 3.68 6.50 2.67
N LEU A 292 3.08 5.30 2.67
CA LEU A 292 2.37 4.79 3.83
C LEU A 292 3.30 4.54 5.03
N GLY A 293 4.54 4.07 4.81
CA GLY A 293 5.54 3.98 5.88
C GLY A 293 5.90 5.34 6.48
N ILE A 294 6.05 6.38 5.65
CA ILE A 294 6.28 7.75 6.11
C ILE A 294 5.07 8.27 6.90
N VAL A 295 3.86 8.08 6.39
CA VAL A 295 2.62 8.48 7.08
C VAL A 295 2.52 7.77 8.43
N ALA A 296 2.68 6.44 8.46
CA ALA A 296 2.62 5.63 9.68
C ALA A 296 3.61 6.14 10.73
N LYS A 297 4.87 6.36 10.35
CA LYS A 297 5.90 6.94 11.24
C LYS A 297 5.52 8.32 11.77
N LYS A 298 4.95 9.17 10.91
CA LYS A 298 4.54 10.53 11.25
C LYS A 298 3.32 10.59 12.18
N VAL A 299 2.47 9.56 12.17
CA VAL A 299 1.29 9.46 13.06
C VAL A 299 1.51 8.53 14.26
N GLY A 300 2.73 8.01 14.45
CA GLY A 300 3.07 7.16 15.59
C GLY A 300 2.52 5.73 15.50
N ILE A 301 2.30 5.21 14.29
CA ILE A 301 1.92 3.81 14.05
C ILE A 301 3.13 3.08 13.49
N ASP A 302 3.57 2.04 14.20
CA ASP A 302 4.65 1.17 13.71
C ASP A 302 4.06 -0.01 12.93
N PRO A 303 4.56 -0.31 11.73
CA PRO A 303 4.07 -1.44 10.95
C PRO A 303 4.51 -2.76 11.59
N THR A 304 3.61 -3.75 11.55
CA THR A 304 3.80 -5.05 12.16
C THR A 304 4.03 -6.13 11.10
N HIS A 305 5.13 -6.87 11.22
CA HIS A 305 5.41 -7.98 10.30
C HIS A 305 4.40 -9.12 10.49
N CYS A 306 3.81 -9.57 9.39
CA CYS A 306 2.87 -10.67 9.34
C CYS A 306 3.49 -11.87 8.60
N PRO A 307 3.91 -12.94 9.31
CA PRO A 307 4.59 -14.10 8.70
C PRO A 307 3.76 -14.87 7.67
N GLY A 308 2.43 -14.73 7.69
CA GLY A 308 1.53 -15.33 6.72
C GLY A 308 1.43 -14.57 5.40
N MET A 309 1.97 -13.35 5.31
CA MET A 309 1.94 -12.54 4.09
C MET A 309 3.29 -12.62 3.39
N TYR A 310 3.31 -12.74 2.07
CA TYR A 310 4.52 -12.93 1.28
C TYR A 310 4.57 -11.90 0.15
N PHE A 311 5.63 -11.08 0.13
CA PHE A 311 5.86 -10.07 -0.90
C PHE A 311 6.30 -10.66 -2.25
N TYR A 312 6.54 -11.96 -2.29
CA TYR A 312 6.93 -12.74 -3.46
C TYR A 312 5.98 -13.91 -3.65
N LYS A 313 6.04 -14.53 -4.83
CA LYS A 313 5.28 -15.74 -5.12
C LYS A 313 5.82 -16.93 -4.33
N LYS A 314 5.15 -17.27 -3.24
CA LYS A 314 5.44 -18.50 -2.50
C LYS A 314 5.09 -19.69 -3.40
N LYS A 315 6.02 -20.63 -3.59
CA LYS A 315 5.74 -21.84 -4.37
C LYS A 315 4.54 -22.59 -3.78
N TYR A 316 3.53 -22.86 -4.60
CA TYR A 316 2.31 -23.49 -4.14
C TYR A 316 2.50 -24.97 -3.77
N SER A 317 1.92 -25.34 -2.63
CA SER A 317 1.60 -26.70 -2.19
C SER A 317 0.47 -26.60 -1.18
N LYS A 318 -0.45 -27.58 -1.15
CA LYS A 318 -1.63 -27.54 -0.26
C LYS A 318 -1.25 -27.36 1.21
N GLU A 319 -0.23 -28.09 1.68
CA GLU A 319 0.29 -27.97 3.05
C GLU A 319 0.99 -26.62 3.28
N GLY A 320 1.85 -26.20 2.34
CA GLY A 320 2.61 -24.95 2.47
C GLY A 320 1.72 -23.70 2.48
N TYR A 321 0.50 -23.78 1.95
CA TYR A 321 -0.46 -22.68 1.91
C TYR A 321 -1.44 -22.65 3.08
N ARG A 322 -1.41 -23.64 4.00
CA ARG A 322 -2.34 -23.70 5.15
C ARG A 322 -2.36 -22.44 5.99
N LYS A 323 -1.20 -21.82 6.23
CA LYS A 323 -1.06 -20.59 7.02
C LYS A 323 -0.78 -19.33 6.18
N VAL A 324 -0.90 -19.43 4.85
CA VAL A 324 -0.69 -18.27 3.98
C VAL A 324 -1.91 -17.38 4.05
N ILE A 325 -1.70 -16.11 4.38
CA ILE A 325 -2.70 -15.05 4.37
C ILE A 325 -2.68 -14.35 3.02
N ALA A 326 -1.50 -13.98 2.52
CA ALA A 326 -1.34 -13.34 1.22
C ALA A 326 -0.08 -13.80 0.51
N SER A 327 -0.11 -13.96 -0.81
CA SER A 327 1.08 -14.23 -1.63
C SER A 327 1.03 -13.47 -2.93
N HIS A 328 2.09 -12.72 -3.24
CA HIS A 328 2.19 -11.92 -4.46
C HIS A 328 2.47 -12.74 -5.71
N GLY A 329 2.25 -12.17 -6.89
CA GLY A 329 2.76 -12.69 -8.17
C GLY A 329 1.79 -13.61 -8.92
N TYR A 330 0.50 -13.41 -8.71
CA TYR A 330 -0.59 -14.04 -9.46
C TYR A 330 -1.00 -13.16 -10.65
N SER A 331 -0.02 -12.81 -11.48
CA SER A 331 -0.26 -12.08 -12.74
C SER A 331 -1.03 -12.94 -13.77
N ASP A 332 -1.04 -14.26 -13.61
CA ASP A 332 -1.96 -15.17 -14.29
C ASP A 332 -3.21 -15.38 -13.41
N HIS A 333 -4.34 -14.81 -13.85
CA HIS A 333 -5.60 -14.85 -13.11
C HIS A 333 -6.23 -16.25 -13.09
N GLU A 334 -5.95 -17.11 -14.07
CA GLU A 334 -6.41 -18.51 -14.06
C GLU A 334 -5.61 -19.34 -13.05
N GLU A 335 -4.33 -19.03 -12.86
CA GLU A 335 -3.54 -19.64 -11.79
C GLU A 335 -4.08 -19.29 -10.40
N LEU A 336 -4.51 -18.04 -10.18
CA LEU A 336 -5.17 -17.64 -8.93
C LEU A 336 -6.40 -18.50 -8.66
N ILE A 337 -7.29 -18.64 -9.65
CA ILE A 337 -8.51 -19.45 -9.53
C ILE A 337 -8.15 -20.90 -9.18
N ARG A 338 -7.22 -21.50 -9.92
CA ARG A 338 -6.79 -22.88 -9.67
C ARG A 338 -6.23 -23.07 -8.28
N VAL A 339 -5.23 -22.27 -7.89
CA VAL A 339 -4.56 -22.40 -6.58
C VAL A 339 -5.54 -22.16 -5.44
N TRP A 340 -6.38 -21.13 -5.54
CA TRP A 340 -7.36 -20.83 -4.52
C TRP A 340 -8.42 -21.92 -4.40
N THR A 341 -8.90 -22.47 -5.52
CA THR A 341 -9.88 -23.57 -5.52
C THR A 341 -9.27 -24.82 -4.88
N GLU A 342 -8.07 -25.24 -5.32
CA GLU A 342 -7.37 -26.41 -4.77
C GLU A 342 -7.12 -26.30 -3.25
N GLN A 343 -6.83 -25.08 -2.76
CA GLN A 343 -6.61 -24.83 -1.33
C GLN A 343 -7.91 -24.92 -0.51
N ASN A 344 -9.05 -24.52 -1.08
CA ASN A 344 -10.35 -24.47 -0.39
C ASN A 344 -11.23 -25.72 -0.59
N ILE A 345 -10.79 -26.68 -1.42
CA ILE A 345 -11.42 -28.01 -1.46
C ILE A 345 -11.17 -28.71 -0.11
N GLN A 346 -12.25 -28.92 0.65
CA GLN A 346 -12.22 -29.77 1.84
C GLN A 346 -11.76 -31.18 1.44
N PRO A 347 -10.85 -31.81 2.19
CA PRO A 347 -10.59 -33.23 1.99
C PRO A 347 -11.88 -34.01 2.29
N ASP A 348 -12.25 -34.91 1.38
CA ASP A 348 -13.36 -35.86 1.54
C ASP A 348 -13.23 -36.72 2.81
#